data_AF-S3CN78-F1
#
_entry.id   AF-S3CN78-F1
#
_cell.length_a   1.000
_cell.length_b   1.000
_cell.length_c   1.000
_cell.angle_alpha   90.00
_cell.angle_beta   90.00
_cell.angle_gamma   90.00
#
_symmetry.space_group_name_H-M   'P 1'
#
loop_
_entity.id
_entity.type
_entity.pdbx_description
1 polymer ?
#
loop_
_entity_poly.entity_id
_entity_poly.type
_entity_poly.pdbx_seq_one_letter_code
_entity_poly.pdbx_strand_id
1 'polypeptide(L)' 'MNTLREIKRASPEQSCLYIDQMGGTGAVSRICEVSSAAVSQWRRYGIPHARLQFLRERLKNQKLLEQAQALIAEVK' A
#
# COMPACT_ATOMS: atom_id res chain seq x y z
N MET A 1 -26.78 3.96 12.63
CA MET A 1 -25.30 3.99 12.56
C MET A 1 -24.81 2.54 12.64
N ASN A 2 -24.04 2.04 11.67
CA ASN A 2 -23.71 0.61 11.59
C ASN A 2 -22.28 0.32 12.11
N THR A 3 -22.22 -0.17 13.34
CA THR A 3 -21.04 -0.43 14.19
C THR A 3 -20.35 -1.77 13.87
N LEU A 4 -20.29 -2.15 12.59
CA LEU A 4 -19.49 -3.29 12.09
C LEU A 4 -18.23 -2.82 11.33
N ARG A 5 -18.13 -1.50 11.08
CA ARG A 5 -17.09 -0.86 10.27
C ARG A 5 -15.93 -0.26 11.07
N GLU A 6 -15.75 -0.62 12.33
CA GLU A 6 -14.46 -0.53 13.06
C GLU A 6 -13.41 -1.52 12.51
N ILE A 7 -13.56 -1.90 11.23
CA ILE A 7 -12.65 -2.66 10.40
C ILE A 7 -11.26 -2.05 10.58
N LYS A 8 -10.34 -2.79 11.23
CA LYS A 8 -8.90 -2.49 11.35
C LYS A 8 -8.45 -1.57 10.19
N ARG A 9 -8.25 -0.28 10.43
CA ARG A 9 -7.67 0.64 9.44
C ARG A 9 -6.34 1.13 9.96
N ALA A 10 -5.42 1.41 9.06
CA ALA A 10 -4.22 2.15 9.43
C ALA A 10 -4.59 3.59 9.81
N SER A 11 -3.83 4.21 10.70
CA SER A 11 -3.99 5.65 10.99
C SER A 11 -3.87 6.48 9.70
N PRO A 12 -4.59 7.60 9.59
CA PRO A 12 -4.54 8.47 8.40
C PRO A 12 -3.13 8.99 8.11
N GLU A 13 -2.34 9.28 9.16
CA GLU A 13 -0.94 9.69 9.02
C GLU A 13 -0.08 8.61 8.35
N GLN A 14 -0.18 7.37 8.84
CA GLN A 14 0.48 6.20 8.25
C GLN A 14 0.00 5.98 6.81
N SER A 15 -1.29 6.18 6.56
CA SER A 15 -1.90 6.01 5.25
C SER A 15 -1.32 6.99 4.22
N CYS A 16 -1.15 8.26 4.59
CA CYS A 16 -0.45 9.23 3.76
C CYS A 16 0.99 8.77 3.47
N LEU A 17 1.77 8.44 4.50
CA LEU A 17 3.15 7.97 4.35
C LEU A 17 3.28 6.74 3.44
N TYR A 18 2.38 5.76 3.56
CA TYR A 18 2.37 4.58 2.67
C TYR A 18 2.04 4.96 1.23
N ILE A 19 1.08 5.86 1.03
CA ILE A 19 0.69 6.29 -0.31
C ILE A 19 1.80 7.11 -0.97
N ASP A 20 2.45 8.01 -0.24
CA ASP A 20 3.54 8.83 -0.76
C ASP A 20 4.79 7.98 -1.08
N GLN A 21 5.14 6.98 -0.24
CA GLN A 21 6.24 6.05 -0.53
C GLN A 21 6.00 5.18 -1.77
N MET A 22 4.75 4.90 -2.13
CA MET A 22 4.41 4.11 -3.32
C MET A 22 4.33 4.94 -4.60
N GLY A 23 4.73 6.22 -4.59
CA GLY A 23 4.64 7.10 -5.75
C GLY A 23 3.32 7.87 -5.83
N GLY A 24 2.65 8.04 -4.70
CA GLY A 24 1.47 8.90 -4.56
C GLY A 24 0.15 8.23 -4.94
N THR A 25 -0.92 9.03 -4.93
CA THR A 25 -2.30 8.57 -5.08
C THR A 25 -2.57 7.86 -6.42
N GLY A 26 -1.97 8.34 -7.52
CA GLY A 26 -2.15 7.74 -8.85
C GLY A 26 -1.51 6.36 -8.99
N ALA A 27 -0.29 6.21 -8.48
CA ALA A 27 0.41 4.92 -8.48
C ALA A 27 -0.34 3.89 -7.64
N VAL A 28 -0.75 4.25 -6.42
CA VAL A 28 -1.51 3.35 -5.54
C VAL A 28 -2.87 2.99 -6.13
N SER A 29 -3.56 3.94 -6.76
CA SER A 29 -4.83 3.71 -7.46
C SER A 29 -4.70 2.65 -8.55
N ARG A 30 -3.63 2.71 -9.35
CA ARG A 30 -3.35 1.73 -10.40
C ARG A 30 -2.94 0.36 -9.84
N ILE A 31 -2.11 0.33 -8.80
CA ILE A 31 -1.65 -0.91 -8.16
C ILE A 31 -2.78 -1.67 -7.48
N CYS A 32 -3.70 -0.93 -6.84
CA CYS A 32 -4.84 -1.51 -6.14
C CYS A 32 -6.09 -1.66 -7.02
N GLU A 33 -6.04 -1.19 -8.27
CA GLU A 33 -7.18 -1.17 -9.20
C GLU A 33 -8.43 -0.51 -8.58
N VAL A 34 -8.22 0.64 -7.94
CA VAL A 34 -9.27 1.43 -7.30
C VAL A 34 -9.28 2.85 -7.84
N SER A 35 -10.39 3.56 -7.67
CA SER A 35 -10.47 4.97 -8.04
C SER A 35 -9.50 5.82 -7.20
N SER A 36 -8.95 6.88 -7.80
CA SER A 36 -8.09 7.83 -7.08
C SER A 36 -8.85 8.50 -5.92
N ALA A 37 -10.17 8.67 -6.05
CA ALA A 37 -11.03 9.16 -4.97
C ALA A 37 -11.05 8.22 -3.75
N ALA A 38 -11.03 6.90 -3.95
CA ALA A 38 -10.94 5.95 -2.85
C ALA A 38 -9.60 6.08 -2.09
N VAL A 39 -8.50 6.26 -2.82
CA VAL A 39 -7.17 6.47 -2.24
C VAL A 39 -7.11 7.82 -1.49
N SER A 40 -7.74 8.87 -2.01
CA SER A 40 -7.89 10.14 -1.29
C SER A 40 -8.72 10.00 -0.01
N GLN A 41 -9.73 9.13 0.02
CA GLN A 41 -10.45 8.81 1.25
C GLN A 41 -9.57 8.05 2.25
N TRP A 42 -8.67 7.17 1.80
CA TRP A 42 -7.75 6.45 2.69
C TRP A 42 -6.79 7.40 3.42
N ARG A 43 -6.39 8.50 2.79
CA ARG A 43 -5.60 9.56 3.44
C ARG A 43 -6.33 10.20 4.62
N ARG A 44 -7.66 10.33 4.55
CA ARG A 44 -8.47 10.98 5.61
C ARG A 44 -8.98 10.01 6.66
N TYR A 45 -9.38 8.81 6.24
CA TYR A 45 -10.07 7.83 7.07
C TYR A 45 -9.26 6.57 7.36
N GLY A 46 -8.03 6.49 6.86
CA GLY A 46 -7.17 5.32 6.99
C GLY A 46 -7.33 4.28 5.88
N ILE A 47 -6.23 3.63 5.50
CA ILE A 47 -6.24 2.49 4.58
C ILE A 47 -6.89 1.28 5.27
N PRO A 48 -7.87 0.62 4.63
CA PRO A 48 -8.46 -0.60 5.18
C PRO A 48 -7.43 -1.73 5.27
N HIS A 49 -7.42 -2.48 6.37
CA HIS A 49 -6.38 -3.50 6.64
C HIS A 49 -6.26 -4.57 5.55
N ALA A 50 -7.35 -4.97 4.88
CA ALA A 50 -7.28 -5.90 3.75
C ALA A 50 -6.40 -5.36 2.60
N ARG A 51 -6.51 -4.06 2.28
CA ARG A 51 -5.65 -3.41 1.30
C ARG A 51 -4.25 -3.14 1.87
N LEU A 52 -4.14 -2.82 3.15
CA LEU A 52 -2.84 -2.66 3.80
C LEU A 52 -2.01 -3.95 3.75
N GLN A 53 -2.62 -5.13 3.94
CA GLN A 53 -1.90 -6.41 3.81
C GLN A 53 -1.37 -6.63 2.39
N PHE A 54 -2.19 -6.36 1.37
CA PHE A 54 -1.76 -6.41 -0.03
C PHE A 54 -0.60 -5.46 -0.32
N LEU A 55 -0.69 -4.22 0.16
CA LEU A 55 0.37 -3.22 0.00
C LEU A 55 1.65 -3.60 0.76
N ARG A 56 1.53 -4.16 1.97
CA ARG A 56 2.66 -4.66 2.76
C ARG A 56 3.35 -5.85 2.09
N GLU A 57 2.59 -6.77 1.51
CA GLU A 57 3.13 -7.90 0.75
C GLU A 57 3.92 -7.42 -0.48
N ARG A 58 3.39 -6.40 -1.17
CA ARG A 58 4.08 -5.76 -2.30
C ARG A 58 5.38 -5.08 -1.88
N LEU A 59 5.37 -4.32 -0.77
CA LEU A 59 6.58 -3.67 -0.24
C LEU A 59 7.62 -4.66 0.26
N LYS A 60 7.21 -5.75 0.92
CA LYS A 60 8.13 -6.84 1.31
C LYS A 60 8.77 -7.50 0.09
N ASN A 61 7.99 -7.73 -0.96
CA ASN A 61 8.50 -8.29 -2.21
C ASN A 61 9.44 -7.34 -2.95
N GLN A 62 9.35 -6.02 -2.79
CA GLN A 62 10.31 -5.09 -3.39
C GLN A 62 11.74 -5.35 -2.90
N LYS A 63 11.93 -5.54 -1.59
CA LYS A 63 13.24 -5.94 -1.02
C LYS A 63 13.69 -7.32 -1.50
N LEU A 64 12.75 -8.26 -1.64
CA LEU A 64 13.05 -9.62 -2.12
C LEU A 64 13.43 -9.64 -3.60
N LEU A 65 12.80 -8.79 -4.42
CA LEU A 65 13.08 -8.63 -5.85
C LEU A 65 14.42 -7.95 -6.09
N GLU A 66 14.77 -6.93 -5.29
CA GLU A 66 16.10 -6.31 -5.32
C GLU A 66 17.18 -7.31 -4.89
N GLN A 67 16.95 -8.10 -3.83
CA GLN A 67 17.88 -9.14 -3.40
C GLN A 67 18.02 -10.28 -4.43
N ALA A 68 16.92 -10.68 -5.07
CA ALA A 68 16.93 -11.69 -6.13
C ALA A 68 17.68 -11.18 -7.37
N GLN A 69 17.50 -9.92 -7.76
CA GLN A 69 18.28 -9.31 -8.85
C GLN A 69 19.77 -9.17 -8.50
N ALA A 70 20.09 -8.82 -7.25
CA ALA A 70 21.48 -8.76 -6.78
C ALA A 70 22.16 -10.14 -6.82
N LEU A 71 21.45 -11.21 -6.43
CA LEU A 71 21.97 -12.58 -6.51
C LEU A 71 22.19 -13.06 -7.95
N ILE A 72 21.31 -12.66 -8.88
CA ILE A 72 21.43 -13.01 -10.31
C ILE A 72 22.58 -12.25 -10.99
N ALA A 73 22.90 -11.03 -10.52
CA ALA A 73 24.01 -10.25 -11.03
C ALA A 73 25.39 -10.76 -10.59
N GLU A 74 25.48 -11.42 -9.43
CA GLU A 74 26.74 -11.96 -8.89
C GLU A 74 27.16 -13.31 -9.53
N VAL A 75 26.23 -13.95 -10.26
CA VAL A 75 26.47 -15.21 -10.99
C VAL A 75 26.78 -14.96 -12.49
N LYS A 76 26.93 -13.71 -12.90
CA LYS A 76 27.21 -13.32 -14.29
C LYS A 76 28.63 -12.78 -14.45
#